data_AF-A0A1I0TX23-F1
#
_entry.id   AF-A0A1I0TX23-F1
#
_cell.length_a   1.000
_cell.length_b   1.000
_cell.length_c   1.000
_cell.angle_alpha   90.00
_cell.angle_beta   90.00
_cell.angle_gamma   90.00
#
_symmetry.space_group_name_H-M   'P 1'
#
loop_
_entity.id
_entity.type
_entity.pdbx_description
1 polymer ?
#
loop_
_entity_poly.entity_id
_entity_poly.type
_entity_poly.pdbx_seq_one_letter_code
_entity_poly.pdbx_strand_id
1 'polypeptide(L)'
;MQAYLRSFPIPFDFCGSHQKNAKTNGCLFQPKMDDKARGIYSKGNMAYLCATDPKEDVGMAQPIKIVKKTNGLSIHEIVSDIYKLSFMHIHSMLKTRLPITIHYADLSSTFHNRELIYPRSQHERALPFM
;
A
#
# COMPACT_ATOMS: atom_id res chain seq x y z
N MET A 1 16.55 -14.45 -6.59
CA MET A 1 15.98 -13.86 -5.35
C MET A 1 15.23 -14.88 -4.49
N GLN A 2 14.28 -15.64 -5.03
CA GLN A 2 13.55 -16.67 -4.24
C GLN A 2 14.45 -17.76 -3.64
N ALA A 3 15.49 -18.21 -4.36
CA ALA A 3 16.45 -19.19 -3.86
C ALA A 3 17.32 -18.66 -2.70
N TYR A 4 17.64 -17.36 -2.72
CA TYR A 4 18.44 -16.69 -1.68
C TYR A 4 17.65 -16.52 -0.38
N LEU A 5 16.36 -16.25 -0.45
CA LEU A 5 15.55 -16.06 0.75
C LEU A 5 15.17 -17.39 1.43
N ARG A 6 15.16 -18.49 0.66
CA ARG A 6 14.96 -19.84 1.20
C ARG A 6 16.13 -20.37 2.02
N SER A 7 17.31 -19.75 1.96
CA SER A 7 18.44 -20.13 2.81
C SER A 7 18.31 -19.60 4.24
N PHE A 8 17.36 -18.72 4.50
CA PHE A 8 17.09 -18.19 5.84
C PHE A 8 15.84 -18.87 6.43
N PRO A 9 15.86 -19.25 7.71
CA PRO A 9 14.71 -19.84 8.41
C PRO A 9 13.68 -18.77 8.81
N ILE A 10 13.38 -17.82 7.92
CA ILE A 10 12.45 -16.71 8.17
C ILE A 10 11.27 -16.87 7.21
N PRO A 11 10.02 -17.01 7.70
CA PRO A 11 8.85 -17.02 6.82
C PRO A 11 8.68 -15.65 6.16
N PHE A 12 8.49 -15.62 4.85
CA PHE A 12 8.29 -14.37 4.10
C PHE A 12 7.17 -14.50 3.06
N ASP A 13 6.44 -13.40 2.87
CA ASP A 13 5.49 -13.27 1.77
C ASP A 13 5.78 -12.04 0.90
N PHE A 14 5.70 -12.25 -0.42
CA PHE A 14 5.84 -11.19 -1.41
C PHE A 14 4.49 -10.78 -1.96
N CYS A 15 4.20 -9.49 -1.76
CA CYS A 15 3.04 -8.83 -2.32
C CYS A 15 3.49 -7.65 -3.17
N GLY A 16 3.07 -7.64 -4.44
CA GLY A 16 3.29 -6.50 -5.31
C GLY A 16 2.04 -5.64 -5.35
N SER A 17 2.09 -4.42 -4.80
CA SER A 17 1.05 -3.43 -5.05
C SER A 17 1.44 -2.58 -6.25
N HIS A 18 0.59 -2.58 -7.28
CA HIS A 18 0.82 -1.78 -8.47
C HIS A 18 -0.24 -0.68 -8.52
N GLN A 19 0.20 0.58 -8.59
CA GLN A 19 -0.67 1.64 -9.07
C GLN A 19 -0.89 1.39 -10.55
N LYS A 20 -2.09 0.93 -10.90
CA LYS A 20 -2.50 0.96 -12.30
C LYS A 20 -2.98 2.38 -12.59
N ASN A 21 -2.26 3.12 -13.44
CA ASN A 21 -2.83 4.23 -14.24
C ASN A 21 -3.79 3.68 -15.32
N ALA A 22 -4.53 2.61 -15.01
CA ALA A 22 -5.33 1.90 -15.97
C ALA A 22 -6.78 2.31 -15.82
N LYS A 23 -7.37 2.69 -16.96
CA LYS A 23 -8.76 3.01 -17.32
C LYS A 23 -9.85 2.06 -16.77
N THR A 24 -9.76 1.68 -15.51
CA THR A 24 -10.69 0.80 -14.79
C THR A 24 -11.51 1.67 -13.85
N ASN A 25 -12.06 2.76 -14.40
CA ASN A 25 -12.83 3.78 -13.66
C ASN A 25 -14.29 3.38 -13.46
N GLY A 26 -14.61 2.09 -13.58
CA GLY A 26 -15.99 1.63 -13.55
C GLY A 26 -16.04 0.24 -12.96
N CYS A 27 -16.27 0.16 -11.65
CA CYS A 27 -16.97 -0.95 -11.04
C CYS A 27 -17.59 -0.40 -9.75
N LEU A 28 -18.92 -0.45 -9.65
CA LEU A 28 -19.63 -0.30 -8.40
C LEU A 28 -19.24 -1.52 -7.54
N PHE A 29 -18.37 -1.34 -6.56
CA PHE A 29 -17.96 -2.44 -5.68
C PHE A 29 -19.05 -2.68 -4.65
N GLN A 30 -19.61 -3.90 -4.63
CA GLN A 30 -20.53 -4.31 -3.58
C GLN A 30 -19.79 -4.35 -2.24
N PRO A 31 -20.32 -3.67 -1.20
CA PRO A 31 -19.71 -3.67 0.12
C PRO A 31 -19.93 -5.05 0.74
N LYS A 32 -18.86 -5.82 0.87
CA LYS A 32 -18.84 -6.99 1.76
C LYS A 32 -17.56 -7.00 2.57
N MET A 33 -17.44 -5.98 3.42
CA MET A 33 -16.79 -6.08 4.71
C MET A 33 -17.41 -5.02 5.62
N ASP A 34 -17.82 -5.47 6.80
CA ASP A 34 -18.23 -4.62 7.88
C ASP A 34 -17.10 -3.61 8.21
N ASP A 35 -17.50 -2.36 8.39
CA ASP A 35 -16.70 -1.20 8.79
C ASP A 35 -15.72 -0.58 7.75
N LYS A 36 -16.24 0.46 7.07
CA LYS A 36 -15.53 1.64 6.51
C LYS A 36 -14.55 1.45 5.35
N ALA A 37 -14.21 0.22 4.93
CA ALA A 37 -13.49 -0.02 3.69
C ALA A 37 -14.47 -0.20 2.50
N ARG A 38 -14.64 0.82 1.66
CA ARG A 38 -15.52 0.73 0.49
C ARG A 38 -14.86 -0.08 -0.64
N GLY A 39 -15.01 -1.40 -0.58
CA GLY A 39 -14.84 -2.29 -1.72
C GLY A 39 -13.48 -3.00 -1.80
N ILE A 40 -13.54 -4.33 -1.59
CA ILE A 40 -12.45 -5.26 -1.90
C ILE A 40 -13.00 -6.21 -2.96
N TYR A 41 -12.32 -6.32 -4.10
CA TYR A 41 -12.55 -7.41 -5.05
C TYR A 41 -11.34 -8.31 -5.03
N SER A 42 -11.49 -9.55 -4.56
CA SER A 42 -10.47 -10.58 -4.66
C SER A 42 -10.83 -11.59 -5.74
N LYS A 43 -9.84 -11.99 -6.53
CA LYS A 43 -9.94 -13.08 -7.50
C LYS A 43 -8.62 -13.85 -7.54
N GLY A 44 -8.62 -15.06 -7.00
CA GLY A 44 -7.43 -15.89 -6.88
C GLY A 44 -6.32 -15.16 -6.12
N ASN A 45 -5.14 -15.02 -6.74
CA ASN A 45 -3.97 -14.36 -6.14
C ASN A 45 -3.93 -12.83 -6.35
N MET A 46 -5.06 -12.21 -6.73
CA MET A 46 -5.13 -10.76 -6.92
C MET A 46 -6.29 -10.15 -6.15
N ALA A 47 -6.10 -8.90 -5.71
CA ALA A 47 -7.17 -8.10 -5.16
C ALA A 47 -7.10 -6.65 -5.66
N TYR A 48 -8.22 -5.96 -5.63
CA TYR A 48 -8.31 -4.50 -5.77
C TYR A 48 -8.82 -3.93 -4.46
N LEU A 49 -8.11 -2.93 -3.93
CA LEU A 49 -8.43 -2.26 -2.68
C LEU A 49 -8.63 -0.76 -2.94
N CYS A 50 -9.80 -0.26 -2.58
CA CYS A 50 -10.06 1.18 -2.49
C CYS A 50 -9.78 1.67 -1.07
N ALA A 51 -8.57 2.20 -0.86
CA ALA A 51 -8.19 2.74 0.44
C ALA A 51 -8.81 4.13 0.68
N THR A 52 -9.11 4.93 -0.34
CA THR A 52 -9.61 6.31 -0.21
C THR A 52 -11.15 6.40 -0.23
N ASP A 53 -11.70 7.44 0.42
CA ASP A 53 -13.14 7.76 0.39
C ASP A 53 -13.32 9.18 -0.13
N PRO A 54 -13.34 9.39 -1.46
CA PRO A 54 -13.53 10.71 -2.02
C PRO A 54 -14.98 11.15 -1.83
N LYS A 55 -15.16 12.44 -1.50
CA LYS A 55 -16.48 13.07 -1.50
C LYS A 55 -17.02 13.13 -2.94
N GLU A 56 -18.34 13.21 -3.09
CA GLU A 56 -19.05 13.20 -4.38
C GLU A 56 -18.48 14.22 -5.38
N ASP A 57 -18.00 15.37 -4.89
CA ASP A 57 -17.46 16.47 -5.70
C ASP A 57 -15.95 16.36 -6.01
N VAL A 58 -15.23 15.40 -5.43
CA VAL A 58 -13.75 15.30 -5.50
C VAL A 58 -13.29 14.27 -6.55
N GLY A 59 -14.22 13.46 -7.08
CA GLY A 59 -13.98 12.46 -8.10
C GLY A 59 -13.99 11.02 -7.59
N MET A 60 -13.58 10.07 -8.44
CA MET A 60 -13.69 8.64 -8.15
C MET A 60 -12.46 8.10 -7.40
N ALA A 61 -12.70 7.14 -6.50
CA ALA A 61 -11.62 6.48 -5.75
C ALA A 61 -10.73 5.68 -6.72
N GLN A 62 -9.42 5.83 -6.59
CA GLN A 62 -8.46 5.06 -7.39
C GLN A 62 -8.03 3.80 -6.64
N PRO A 63 -8.44 2.59 -7.09
CA PRO A 63 -8.07 1.35 -6.43
C PRO A 63 -6.59 1.01 -6.62
N ILE A 64 -6.01 0.33 -5.64
CA ILE A 64 -4.70 -0.30 -5.74
C ILE A 64 -4.88 -1.75 -6.12
N LYS A 65 -4.10 -2.21 -7.12
CA LYS A 65 -4.03 -3.63 -7.47
C LYS A 65 -2.98 -4.30 -6.60
N ILE A 66 -3.40 -5.30 -5.85
CA ILE A 66 -2.56 -6.16 -5.02
C ILE A 66 -2.41 -7.50 -5.73
N VAL A 67 -1.17 -7.99 -5.86
CA VAL A 67 -0.86 -9.30 -6.45
C VAL A 67 0.01 -10.08 -5.49
N LYS A 68 -0.53 -11.19 -4.98
CA LYS A 68 0.18 -12.17 -4.16
C LYS A 68 1.11 -12.99 -5.07
N LYS A 69 2.38 -13.13 -4.68
CA LYS A 69 3.42 -13.85 -5.45
C LYS A 69 3.90 -15.13 -4.78
N THR A 70 3.77 -15.21 -3.46
CA THR A 70 4.12 -16.38 -2.61
C THR A 70 2.85 -16.99 -2.03
N ASN A 71 2.95 -18.13 -1.34
CA ASN A 71 1.79 -18.87 -0.84
C ASN A 71 1.65 -18.89 0.70
N GLY A 72 2.34 -18.04 1.46
CA GLY A 72 2.26 -18.03 2.93
C GLY A 72 0.89 -17.56 3.43
N LEU A 73 0.62 -16.26 3.36
CA LEU A 73 -0.62 -15.63 3.83
C LEU A 73 -1.71 -15.63 2.75
N SER A 74 -2.98 -15.74 3.15
CA SER A 74 -4.11 -15.61 2.23
C SER A 74 -4.20 -14.19 1.65
N ILE A 75 -4.82 -14.04 0.46
CA ILE A 75 -5.00 -12.72 -0.15
C ILE A 75 -5.83 -11.78 0.74
N HIS A 76 -6.75 -12.32 1.54
CA HIS A 76 -7.58 -11.55 2.46
C HIS A 76 -6.78 -10.99 3.63
N GLU A 77 -5.88 -11.79 4.22
CA GLU A 77 -4.96 -11.33 5.28
C GLU A 77 -4.04 -10.24 4.75
N ILE A 78 -3.44 -10.46 3.58
CA ILE A 78 -2.58 -9.46 2.90
C ILE A 78 -3.33 -8.14 2.67
N VAL A 79 -4.57 -8.20 2.17
CA VAL A 79 -5.38 -7.00 1.91
C VAL A 79 -5.71 -6.29 3.21
N SER A 80 -6.05 -7.03 4.27
CA SER A 80 -6.32 -6.47 5.61
C SER A 80 -5.10 -5.73 6.15
N ASP A 81 -3.91 -6.30 6.03
CA ASP A 81 -2.67 -5.68 6.49
C ASP A 81 -2.31 -4.45 5.67
N ILE A 82 -2.45 -4.52 4.34
CA ILE A 82 -2.24 -3.35 3.46
C ILE A 82 -3.22 -2.22 3.81
N TYR A 83 -4.48 -2.55 4.12
CA TYR A 83 -5.47 -1.57 4.56
C TYR A 83 -5.07 -0.94 5.89
N LYS A 84 -4.68 -1.72 6.90
CA LYS A 84 -4.19 -1.18 8.19
C LYS A 84 -2.95 -0.30 8.02
N LEU A 85 -2.00 -0.71 7.17
CA LEU A 85 -0.80 0.07 6.83
C LEU A 85 -1.12 1.41 6.17
N SER A 86 -2.27 1.55 5.52
CA SER A 86 -2.69 2.84 4.95
C SER A 86 -3.08 3.90 6.00
N PHE A 87 -3.45 3.46 7.22
CA PHE A 87 -3.77 4.34 8.36
C PHE A 87 -2.55 4.71 9.21
N MET A 88 -1.43 4.00 9.08
CA MET A 88 -0.23 4.23 9.90
C MET A 88 0.59 5.46 9.48
N HIS A 89 0.02 6.36 8.69
CA HIS A 89 0.71 7.57 8.30
C HIS A 89 0.72 8.57 9.45
N ILE A 90 1.90 8.83 10.00
CA ILE A 90 2.07 9.59 11.26
C ILE A 90 1.78 11.10 11.07
N HIS A 91 1.94 11.62 9.85
CA HIS A 91 1.91 13.05 9.57
C HIS A 91 0.55 13.57 9.08
N SER A 92 -0.47 12.70 8.97
CA SER A 92 -1.83 13.12 8.65
C SER A 92 -2.85 12.20 9.31
N MET A 93 -3.95 12.79 9.75
CA MET A 93 -5.13 12.05 10.22
C MET A 93 -5.88 11.36 9.07
N LEU A 94 -5.55 11.71 7.82
CA LEU A 94 -6.13 11.11 6.64
C LEU A 94 -5.36 9.85 6.23
N LYS A 95 -6.11 8.82 5.85
CA LYS A 95 -5.57 7.60 5.26
C LYS A 95 -4.80 7.90 3.98
N THR A 96 -3.63 7.28 3.87
CA THR A 96 -2.84 7.33 2.64
C THR A 96 -3.41 6.36 1.61
N ARG A 97 -3.22 6.65 0.31
CA ARG A 97 -3.66 5.71 -0.72
C ARG A 97 -2.81 4.44 -0.68
N LEU A 98 -1.49 4.61 -0.74
CA LEU A 98 -0.51 3.51 -0.67
C LEU A 98 -0.28 3.06 0.78
N PRO A 99 0.03 1.78 1.04
CA PRO A 99 0.48 1.36 2.37
C PRO A 99 1.77 2.10 2.75
N ILE A 100 1.93 2.37 4.05
CA ILE A 100 3.01 3.22 4.56
C ILE A 100 4.41 2.76 4.17
N THR A 101 4.63 1.44 4.05
CA THR A 101 5.90 0.83 3.64
C THR A 101 6.35 1.31 2.26
N ILE A 102 5.39 1.49 1.34
CA ILE A 102 5.66 1.93 -0.03
C ILE A 102 5.64 3.45 -0.09
N HIS A 103 4.71 4.08 0.63
CA HIS A 103 4.62 5.53 0.66
C HIS A 103 5.91 6.19 1.19
N TYR A 104 6.49 5.68 2.28
CA TYR A 104 7.76 6.20 2.82
C TYR A 104 8.96 5.84 1.96
N ALA A 105 8.96 4.68 1.30
CA ALA A 105 10.01 4.36 0.32
C ALA A 105 9.97 5.35 -0.87
N ASP A 106 8.77 5.68 -1.35
CA ASP A 106 8.56 6.63 -2.45
C ASP A 106 9.00 8.05 -2.07
N LEU A 107 8.60 8.54 -0.89
CA LEU A 107 9.06 9.83 -0.35
C LEU A 107 10.58 9.85 -0.17
N SER A 108 11.16 8.84 0.48
CA SER A 108 12.61 8.73 0.66
C SER A 108 13.35 8.82 -0.68
N SER A 109 12.90 8.07 -1.69
CA SER A 109 13.50 8.10 -3.02
C SER A 109 13.36 9.47 -3.69
N THR A 110 12.21 10.12 -3.56
CA THR A 110 11.92 11.42 -4.16
C THR A 110 12.77 12.54 -3.54
N PHE A 111 12.84 12.59 -2.21
CA PHE A 111 13.63 13.60 -1.51
C PHE A 111 15.12 13.37 -1.67
N HIS A 112 15.57 12.12 -1.71
CA HIS A 112 16.96 11.78 -2.05
C HIS A 112 17.32 12.27 -3.46
N ASN A 113 16.47 12.00 -4.46
CA ASN A 113 16.70 12.42 -5.85
C ASN A 113 16.65 13.95 -6.03
N ARG A 114 15.99 14.67 -5.12
CA ARG A 114 15.96 16.13 -5.09
C ARG A 114 17.09 16.75 -4.27
N GLU A 115 18.01 15.94 -3.74
CA GLU A 115 19.10 16.36 -2.85
C GLU A 115 18.61 17.08 -1.58
N LEU A 116 17.37 16.80 -1.15
CA LEU A 116 16.75 17.39 0.04
C LEU A 116 17.01 16.57 1.31
N ILE A 117 17.57 15.37 1.18
CA ILE A 117 18.02 14.55 2.32
C ILE A 117 19.51 14.79 2.52
N TYR A 118 19.87 15.49 3.60
CA TYR A 118 21.26 15.65 3.97
C TYR A 118 21.77 14.36 4.63
N PRO A 119 22.80 13.68 4.07
CA PRO A 119 23.28 12.39 4.58
C PRO A 119 23.90 12.46 6.00
N ARG A 120 24.00 13.66 6.59
CA ARG A 120 24.59 13.90 7.91
C ARG A 120 23.62 14.54 8.93
N SER A 121 22.32 14.62 8.63
CA SER A 121 21.35 15.10 9.62
C SER A 121 21.21 14.09 10.77
N GLN A 122 21.65 14.46 11.96
CA GLN A 122 21.73 13.58 13.15
C GLN A 122 20.39 13.45 13.89
N HIS A 123 19.38 12.90 13.23
CA HIS A 123 18.09 12.65 13.87
C HIS A 123 17.70 11.18 13.72
N GLU A 124 18.13 10.31 14.65
CA GLU A 124 17.84 8.87 14.65
C GLU A 124 16.35 8.52 14.66
N ARG A 125 15.49 9.45 15.13
CA ARG A 125 14.04 9.22 15.29
C ARG A 125 13.17 10.04 14.33
N ALA A 126 13.76 10.91 13.52
CA ALA A 126 13.01 11.75 12.59
C ALA A 126 13.09 11.16 11.17
N LEU A 127 12.00 11.31 10.41
CA LEU A 127 12.01 11.00 8.99
C LEU A 127 12.59 12.21 8.24
N PRO A 128 13.74 12.09 7.57
CA PRO A 128 14.45 13.22 6.96
C PRO A 128 13.82 13.71 5.64
N PHE A 129 12.82 12.99 5.15
CA PHE A 129 12.05 13.28 3.93
C PHE A 129 10.61 13.73 4.25
N MET A 130 10.37 14.10 5.51
CA MET A 130 9.13 14.68 6.02
C MET A 130 9.37 16.12 6.43
#